data_AF-A0A849CAL4-F1
#
_entry.id   AF-A0A849CAL4-F1
#
_cell.length_a   1.000
_cell.length_b   1.000
_cell.length_c   1.000
_cell.angle_alpha   90.00
_cell.angle_beta   90.00
_cell.angle_gamma   90.00
#
_symmetry.space_group_name_H-M   'P 1'
#
loop_
_entity.id
_entity.type
_entity.pdbx_description
1 polymer ?
#
loop_
_entity_poly.entity_id
_entity_poly.type
_entity_poly.pdbx_seq_one_letter_code
_entity_poly.pdbx_strand_id
1 'polypeptide(L)'
;MSVLVEDVGADLGCADLMITQRCEVYRRRFGLEVFFDPAGGYIAAVTGCGTAAVVAPRVLAAAACRSLGSVPVFAVGGDRWVLLTEGVADLSEARQLSWSVFQLPIVAVFAPIPVALPTPCVGLRSWLRTPDGPVRPPIDSVVAALETAFRSRASQPARQATEPRSANMFVPADGTLAEYVCRAEPLGMIAYRARQLCELHDGHSEECRVLAAAQLHLR
;
A
#
# COMPACT_ATOMS: atom_id res chain seq x y z
N MET A 1 41.26 24.44 -27.95
CA MET A 1 41.24 24.06 -26.53
C MET A 1 39.79 23.82 -26.14
N SER A 2 39.37 22.56 -26.12
CA SER A 2 38.02 22.19 -25.66
C SER A 2 38.11 21.84 -24.18
N VAL A 3 37.38 22.58 -23.35
CA VAL A 3 37.20 22.27 -21.94
C VAL A 3 36.01 21.33 -21.84
N LEU A 4 36.28 20.04 -21.64
CA LEU A 4 35.27 19.07 -21.22
C LEU A 4 35.04 19.29 -19.72
N VAL A 5 33.89 19.87 -19.39
CA VAL A 5 33.41 19.99 -18.02
C VAL A 5 32.83 18.64 -17.62
N GLU A 6 33.62 17.84 -16.92
CA GLU A 6 33.14 16.66 -16.19
C GLU A 6 32.46 17.15 -14.90
N ASP A 7 31.16 17.44 -14.97
CA ASP A 7 30.35 17.78 -13.79
C ASP A 7 29.15 16.83 -13.67
N VAL A 8 29.45 15.54 -13.56
CA VAL A 8 28.46 14.47 -13.31
C VAL A 8 28.65 13.84 -11.91
N GLY A 9 29.68 14.27 -11.17
CA GLY A 9 30.03 13.71 -9.86
C GLY A 9 29.34 14.37 -8.66
N ALA A 10 28.90 15.63 -8.77
CA ALA A 10 28.35 16.38 -7.63
C ALA A 10 26.88 16.04 -7.31
N ASP A 11 26.08 15.68 -8.32
CA ASP A 11 24.63 15.43 -8.17
C ASP A 11 24.31 14.11 -7.45
N LEU A 12 25.13 13.08 -7.63
CA LEU A 12 24.94 11.78 -6.96
C LEU A 12 25.10 11.88 -5.45
N GLY A 13 26.07 12.68 -4.98
CA GLY A 13 26.28 12.91 -3.55
C GLY A 13 25.13 13.67 -2.88
N CYS A 14 24.45 14.55 -3.61
CA CYS A 14 23.31 15.31 -3.10
C CYS A 14 22.08 14.41 -2.90
N ALA A 15 21.77 13.54 -3.87
CA ALA A 15 20.64 12.62 -3.79
C ALA A 15 20.80 11.61 -2.63
N ASP A 16 21.99 11.03 -2.48
CA ASP A 16 22.30 10.10 -1.39
C ASP A 16 22.19 10.74 0.00
N LEU A 17 22.63 12.01 0.11
CA LEU A 17 22.47 12.78 1.34
C LEU A 17 20.98 13.02 1.66
N MET A 18 20.17 13.42 0.67
CA MET A 18 18.73 13.62 0.86
C MET A 18 18.00 12.34 1.27
N ILE A 19 18.36 11.20 0.66
CA ILE A 19 17.82 9.88 1.00
C ILE A 19 18.18 9.53 2.44
N THR A 20 19.46 9.68 2.81
CA THR A 20 19.95 9.41 4.16
C THR A 20 19.22 10.25 5.21
N GLN A 21 19.13 11.57 4.97
CA GLN A 21 18.39 12.48 5.85
C GLN A 21 16.91 12.11 5.96
N ARG A 22 16.27 11.74 4.84
CA ARG A 22 14.86 11.33 4.86
C ARG A 22 14.65 10.05 5.66
N CYS A 23 15.54 9.07 5.52
CA CYS A 23 15.53 7.85 6.34
C CYS A 23 15.67 8.19 7.84
N GLU A 24 16.58 9.09 8.21
CA GLU A 24 16.72 9.53 9.60
C GLU A 24 15.47 10.19 10.15
N VAL A 25 14.82 11.06 9.36
CA VAL A 25 13.54 11.68 9.75
C VAL A 25 12.48 10.60 9.99
N TYR A 26 12.35 9.63 9.09
CA TYR A 26 11.38 8.54 9.25
C TYR A 26 11.64 7.69 10.50
N ARG A 27 12.90 7.37 10.80
CA ARG A 27 13.22 6.62 12.03
C ARG A 27 12.98 7.46 13.28
N ARG A 28 13.62 8.63 13.36
CA ARG A 28 13.67 9.42 14.61
C ARG A 28 12.38 10.15 14.91
N ARG A 29 11.75 10.75 13.88
CA ARG A 29 10.54 11.55 14.07
C ARG A 29 9.28 10.72 13.95
N PHE A 30 9.24 9.76 13.03
CA PHE A 30 8.01 8.99 12.75
C PHE A 30 8.02 7.59 13.37
N GLY A 31 9.12 7.17 13.99
CA GLY A 31 9.23 5.85 14.61
C GLY A 31 8.96 4.71 13.63
N LEU A 32 9.41 4.85 12.37
CA LEU A 32 9.29 3.83 11.34
C LEU A 32 10.60 3.05 11.20
N GLU A 33 10.50 1.73 11.10
CA GLU A 33 11.63 0.89 10.71
C GLU A 33 11.85 1.02 9.19
N VAL A 34 12.81 1.85 8.78
CA VAL A 34 13.05 2.17 7.37
C VAL A 34 14.45 1.86 6.87
N PHE A 35 14.51 1.51 5.59
CA PHE A 35 15.75 1.31 4.83
C PHE A 35 15.59 1.88 3.42
N PHE A 36 16.73 2.12 2.75
CA PHE A 36 16.76 2.46 1.33
C PHE A 36 16.98 1.18 0.52
N ASP A 37 16.13 0.94 -0.47
CA ASP A 37 16.29 -0.13 -1.46
C ASP A 37 16.98 0.46 -2.70
N PRO A 38 18.29 0.20 -2.91
CA PRO A 38 19.02 0.75 -4.04
C PRO A 38 18.58 0.16 -5.38
N ALA A 39 18.09 -1.08 -5.40
CA ALA A 39 17.60 -1.71 -6.63
C ALA A 39 16.27 -1.08 -7.06
N GLY A 40 15.41 -0.77 -6.08
CA GLY A 40 14.14 -0.08 -6.29
C GLY A 40 14.24 1.45 -6.43
N GLY A 41 15.32 2.05 -5.93
CA GLY A 41 15.49 3.50 -5.87
C GLY A 41 14.48 4.20 -4.95
N TYR A 42 14.03 3.53 -3.88
CA TYR A 42 13.06 4.10 -2.92
C TYR A 42 13.38 3.77 -1.47
N ILE A 43 12.85 4.59 -0.56
CA ILE A 43 12.84 4.33 0.87
C ILE A 43 11.63 3.48 1.20
N ALA A 44 11.81 2.41 1.97
CA ALA A 44 10.73 1.55 2.42
C ALA A 44 10.63 1.51 3.94
N ALA A 45 9.41 1.35 4.46
CA ALA A 45 9.15 0.92 5.83
C ALA A 45 8.83 -0.58 5.87
N VAL A 46 9.31 -1.27 6.90
CA VAL A 46 8.93 -2.67 7.15
C VAL A 46 7.58 -2.69 7.89
N THR A 47 6.58 -3.37 7.33
CA THR A 47 5.34 -3.68 8.07
C THR A 47 5.54 -4.85 9.04
N GLY A 48 4.60 -5.12 9.94
CA GLY A 48 4.72 -6.17 10.95
C GLY A 48 4.03 -5.77 12.25
N CYS A 49 4.59 -6.19 13.39
CA CYS A 49 3.99 -5.93 14.71
C CYS A 49 3.97 -4.43 15.08
N GLY A 50 4.93 -3.63 14.59
CA GLY A 50 5.03 -2.21 14.94
C GLY A 50 4.28 -1.25 14.00
N THR A 51 4.10 -1.64 12.74
CA THR A 51 3.48 -0.82 11.69
C THR A 51 2.73 -1.73 10.72
N ALA A 52 1.48 -1.41 10.41
CA ALA A 52 0.77 -1.98 9.28
C ALA A 52 0.38 -0.86 8.30
N ALA A 53 -0.11 -1.26 7.14
CA ALA A 53 -0.58 -0.33 6.13
C ALA A 53 -1.91 -0.81 5.54
N VAL A 54 -2.79 0.14 5.23
CA VAL A 54 -4.02 -0.12 4.49
C VAL A 54 -4.00 0.69 3.21
N VAL A 55 -4.06 0.00 2.07
CA VAL A 55 -4.16 0.61 0.75
C VAL A 55 -5.62 0.67 0.36
N ALA A 56 -6.12 1.86 0.03
CA ALA A 56 -7.51 2.07 -0.32
C ALA A 56 -7.66 3.02 -1.53
N PRO A 57 -8.75 2.87 -2.31
CA PRO A 57 -9.14 3.85 -3.32
C PRO A 57 -9.23 5.25 -2.72
N ARG A 58 -8.69 6.23 -3.43
CA ARG A 58 -8.65 7.65 -3.01
C ARG A 58 -9.98 8.13 -2.45
N VAL A 59 -11.10 7.81 -3.10
CA VAL A 59 -12.43 8.28 -2.67
C VAL A 59 -12.82 7.69 -1.31
N LEU A 60 -12.54 6.40 -1.06
CA LEU A 60 -12.83 5.76 0.21
C LEU A 60 -11.87 6.23 1.30
N ALA A 61 -10.57 6.27 1.00
CA ALA A 61 -9.56 6.77 1.92
C ALA A 61 -9.84 8.22 2.34
N ALA A 62 -10.17 9.11 1.40
CA ALA A 62 -10.53 10.48 1.69
C ALA A 62 -11.78 10.60 2.56
N ALA A 63 -12.76 9.70 2.38
CA ALA A 63 -13.94 9.66 3.24
C ALA A 63 -13.62 9.16 4.65
N ALA A 64 -12.87 8.08 4.77
CA ALA A 64 -12.42 7.56 6.07
C ALA A 64 -11.55 8.57 6.83
N CYS A 65 -10.66 9.29 6.14
CA CYS A 65 -9.80 10.32 6.74
C CYS A 65 -10.56 11.52 7.34
N ARG A 66 -11.85 11.68 7.04
CA ARG A 66 -12.70 12.70 7.68
C ARG A 66 -13.23 12.25 9.04
N SER A 67 -13.41 10.95 9.25
CA SER A 67 -13.81 10.37 10.53
C SER A 67 -12.63 9.95 11.39
N LEU A 68 -11.49 9.67 10.76
CA LEU A 68 -10.23 9.40 11.45
C LEU A 68 -9.59 10.70 11.92
N GLY A 69 -9.04 10.71 13.14
CA GLY A 69 -8.19 11.77 13.66
C GLY A 69 -6.84 11.83 12.92
N SER A 70 -5.72 11.89 13.63
CA SER A 70 -4.39 11.91 13.00
C SER A 70 -3.97 10.52 12.50
N VAL A 71 -4.36 10.17 11.27
CA VAL A 71 -3.81 9.02 10.52
C VAL A 71 -2.74 9.50 9.53
N PRO A 72 -1.52 8.96 9.52
CA PRO A 72 -0.55 9.27 8.47
C PRO A 72 -1.01 8.68 7.14
N VAL A 73 -0.99 9.51 6.09
CA VAL A 73 -1.48 9.13 4.76
C VAL A 73 -0.55 9.67 3.69
N PHE A 74 -0.24 8.81 2.71
CA PHE A 74 0.40 9.23 1.48
C PHE A 74 -0.33 8.70 0.25
N ALA A 75 -0.30 9.46 -0.84
CA ALA A 75 -0.78 9.02 -2.13
C ALA A 75 0.26 8.10 -2.79
N VAL A 76 -0.21 7.11 -3.54
CA VAL A 76 0.60 6.28 -4.43
C VAL A 76 -0.05 6.35 -5.80
N GLY A 77 0.61 7.03 -6.74
CA GLY A 77 0.00 7.37 -8.03
C GLY A 77 -1.22 8.30 -7.89
N GLY A 78 -2.21 8.13 -8.75
CA GLY A 78 -3.36 9.05 -8.86
C GLY A 78 -4.62 8.67 -8.09
N ASP A 79 -4.82 7.38 -7.78
CA ASP A 79 -6.13 6.85 -7.37
C ASP A 79 -6.09 5.98 -6.10
N ARG A 80 -4.93 5.83 -5.47
CA ARG A 80 -4.74 5.03 -4.24
C ARG A 80 -4.02 5.82 -3.17
N TRP A 81 -4.51 5.67 -1.94
CA TRP A 81 -3.87 6.20 -0.74
C TRP A 81 -3.46 5.04 0.16
N VAL A 82 -2.35 5.23 0.86
CA VAL A 82 -1.85 4.32 1.89
C VAL A 82 -1.99 5.00 3.23
N LEU A 83 -2.73 4.36 4.13
CA LEU A 83 -2.91 4.77 5.52
C LEU A 83 -1.97 3.92 6.38
N LEU A 84 -1.09 4.56 7.15
CA LEU A 84 -0.21 3.85 8.09
C LEU A 84 -0.91 3.69 9.44
N THR A 85 -0.86 2.48 9.98
CA THR A 85 -1.52 2.11 11.24
C THR A 85 -0.55 1.43 12.18
N GLU A 86 -0.98 1.22 13.42
CA GLU A 86 -0.32 0.26 14.29
C GLU A 86 -0.35 -1.14 13.65
N GLY A 87 0.73 -1.87 13.88
CA GLY A 87 0.83 -3.26 13.46
C GLY A 87 -0.08 -4.18 14.27
N VAL A 88 -0.14 -5.43 13.86
CA VAL A 88 -0.89 -6.47 14.58
C VAL A 88 0.11 -7.41 15.23
N ALA A 89 -0.02 -7.62 16.54
CA ALA A 89 0.92 -8.47 17.28
C ALA A 89 0.63 -9.97 17.11
N ASP A 90 -0.63 -10.34 16.85
CA ASP A 90 -1.10 -11.71 16.75
C ASP A 90 -1.51 -12.10 15.31
N LEU A 91 -1.02 -13.24 14.84
CA LEU A 91 -1.42 -13.83 13.56
C LEU A 91 -2.92 -14.15 13.50
N SER A 92 -3.54 -14.51 14.63
CA SER A 92 -4.98 -14.77 14.70
C SER A 92 -5.78 -13.50 14.44
N GLU A 93 -5.40 -12.38 15.06
CA GLU A 93 -6.00 -11.07 14.84
C GLU A 93 -5.79 -10.60 13.39
N ALA A 94 -4.58 -10.77 12.84
CA ALA A 94 -4.30 -10.43 11.44
C ALA A 94 -5.17 -11.24 10.46
N ARG A 95 -5.44 -12.53 10.75
CA ARG A 95 -6.35 -13.37 9.96
C ARG A 95 -7.80 -12.89 10.07
N GLN A 96 -8.26 -12.57 11.28
CA GLN A 96 -9.61 -12.06 11.49
C GLN A 96 -9.84 -10.74 10.73
N LEU A 97 -8.89 -9.80 10.83
CA LEU A 97 -8.93 -8.55 10.07
C LEU A 97 -8.86 -8.80 8.56
N SER A 98 -8.03 -9.75 8.11
CA SER A 98 -7.96 -10.12 6.69
C SER A 98 -9.32 -10.60 6.14
N TRP A 99 -10.08 -11.35 6.95
CA TRP A 99 -11.43 -11.78 6.58
C TRP A 99 -12.44 -10.62 6.61
N SER A 100 -12.39 -9.73 7.60
CA SER A 100 -13.34 -8.62 7.68
C SER A 100 -13.18 -7.64 6.52
N VAL A 101 -11.94 -7.41 6.06
CA VAL A 101 -11.68 -6.51 4.94
C VAL A 101 -11.87 -7.15 3.56
N PHE A 102 -12.10 -8.46 3.48
CA PHE A 102 -12.19 -9.20 2.21
C PHE A 102 -13.29 -8.67 1.28
N GLN A 103 -14.39 -8.18 1.85
CA GLN A 103 -15.52 -7.62 1.09
C GLN A 103 -15.33 -6.14 0.70
N LEU A 104 -14.27 -5.51 1.20
CA LEU A 104 -13.97 -4.11 0.94
C LEU A 104 -12.96 -4.02 -0.21
N PRO A 105 -13.01 -2.97 -1.04
CA PRO A 105 -12.03 -2.75 -2.09
C PRO A 105 -10.74 -2.13 -1.50
N ILE A 106 -10.16 -2.77 -0.48
CA ILE A 106 -8.94 -2.33 0.21
C ILE A 106 -7.96 -3.50 0.35
N VAL A 107 -6.68 -3.18 0.59
CA VAL A 107 -5.63 -4.17 0.88
C VAL A 107 -4.99 -3.82 2.22
N ALA A 108 -5.08 -4.72 3.19
CA ALA A 108 -4.39 -4.58 4.47
C ALA A 108 -3.08 -5.39 4.45
N VAL A 109 -1.99 -4.75 4.86
CA VAL A 109 -0.62 -5.30 4.84
C VAL A 109 -0.15 -5.46 6.28
N PHE A 110 -0.14 -6.72 6.75
CA PHE A 110 0.20 -7.08 8.14
C PHE A 110 1.55 -7.78 8.26
N ALA A 111 1.96 -8.52 7.23
CA ALA A 111 3.20 -9.30 7.25
C ALA A 111 4.45 -8.41 7.14
N PRO A 112 5.65 -8.91 7.47
CA PRO A 112 6.91 -8.21 7.25
C PRO A 112 7.23 -7.96 5.78
N ILE A 113 6.61 -6.93 5.21
CA ILE A 113 6.70 -6.60 3.79
C ILE A 113 7.15 -5.12 3.67
N PRO A 114 8.10 -4.81 2.79
CA PRO A 114 8.48 -3.44 2.54
C PRO A 114 7.34 -2.64 1.91
N VAL A 115 6.94 -1.54 2.54
CA VAL A 115 6.04 -0.53 1.99
C VAL A 115 6.85 0.69 1.59
N ALA A 116 6.93 0.94 0.28
CA ALA A 116 7.64 2.09 -0.25
C ALA A 116 6.99 3.42 0.19
N LEU A 117 7.79 4.27 0.81
CA LEU A 117 7.41 5.58 1.33
C LEU A 117 7.66 6.69 0.30
N PRO A 118 7.09 7.90 0.50
CA PRO A 118 7.51 9.08 -0.24
C PRO A 118 9.03 9.25 -0.18
N THR A 119 9.66 9.22 -1.35
CA THR A 119 11.13 9.30 -1.49
C THR A 119 11.47 10.58 -2.22
N PRO A 120 12.47 11.37 -1.79
CA PRO A 120 12.93 12.54 -2.52
C PRO A 120 13.19 12.19 -3.99
N CYS A 121 12.84 13.11 -4.90
CA CYS A 121 13.02 12.95 -6.34
C CYS A 121 12.18 11.82 -6.99
N VAL A 122 11.37 11.08 -6.23
CA VAL A 122 10.44 10.05 -6.74
C VAL A 122 9.00 10.58 -6.69
N GLY A 123 8.52 11.12 -7.81
CA GLY A 123 7.18 11.73 -7.93
C GLY A 123 5.99 10.76 -7.82
N LEU A 124 6.23 9.47 -7.60
CA LEU A 124 5.18 8.45 -7.52
C LEU A 124 4.40 8.51 -6.19
N ARG A 125 4.99 9.08 -5.13
CA ARG A 125 4.43 9.04 -3.78
C ARG A 125 4.59 10.37 -3.09
N SER A 126 3.52 10.86 -2.44
CA SER A 126 3.53 12.13 -1.73
C SER A 126 2.74 12.05 -0.44
N TRP A 127 3.29 12.62 0.63
CA TRP A 127 2.56 12.75 1.90
C TRP A 127 1.35 13.66 1.72
N LEU A 128 0.19 13.17 2.13
CA LEU A 128 -1.04 13.95 2.25
C LEU A 128 -1.24 14.41 3.70
N ARG A 129 -0.89 13.52 4.64
CA ARG A 129 -0.79 13.81 6.07
C ARG A 129 0.44 13.10 6.61
N THR A 130 1.43 13.85 7.08
CA THR A 130 2.65 13.26 7.66
C THR A 130 2.36 12.66 9.04
N PRO A 131 3.12 11.63 9.47
CA PRO A 131 3.06 11.18 10.85
C PRO A 131 3.42 12.31 11.82
N ASP A 132 2.69 12.39 12.93
CA ASP A 132 2.96 13.31 14.03
C ASP A 132 3.53 12.54 15.22
N GLY A 133 4.78 12.10 15.07
CA GLY A 133 5.44 11.21 16.03
C GLY A 133 5.31 9.72 15.67
N PRO A 134 5.65 8.83 16.62
CA PRO A 134 5.64 7.38 16.43
C PRO A 134 4.25 6.75 16.59
N VAL A 135 3.29 7.49 17.15
CA VAL A 135 1.94 6.97 17.43
C VAL A 135 1.14 6.90 16.13
N ARG A 136 0.46 5.79 15.92
CA ARG A 136 -0.40 5.53 14.76
C ARG A 136 -1.78 5.11 15.28
N PRO A 137 -2.86 5.26 14.50
CA PRO A 137 -4.14 4.70 14.91
C PRO A 137 -4.10 3.17 14.85
N PRO A 138 -4.84 2.49 15.74
CA PRO A 138 -5.13 1.06 15.61
C PRO A 138 -5.72 0.71 14.24
N ILE A 139 -5.33 -0.44 13.68
CA ILE A 139 -5.74 -0.83 12.33
C ILE A 139 -7.25 -1.12 12.21
N ASP A 140 -7.85 -1.66 13.27
CA ASP A 140 -9.29 -1.91 13.38
C ASP A 140 -10.10 -0.60 13.25
N SER A 141 -9.62 0.49 13.85
CA SER A 141 -10.22 1.81 13.75
C SER A 141 -10.19 2.35 12.32
N VAL A 142 -9.08 2.12 11.61
CA VAL A 142 -8.95 2.51 10.19
C VAL A 142 -9.84 1.66 9.29
N VAL A 143 -9.90 0.35 9.52
CA VAL A 143 -10.80 -0.57 8.79
C VAL A 143 -12.26 -0.19 9.01
N ALA A 144 -12.69 0.04 10.25
CA ALA A 144 -14.06 0.45 10.58
C ALA A 144 -14.45 1.79 9.90
N ALA A 145 -13.52 2.74 9.82
CA ALA A 145 -13.74 3.99 9.10
C ALA A 145 -13.90 3.77 7.58
N LEU A 146 -13.09 2.88 7.00
CA LEU A 146 -13.17 2.50 5.58
C LEU A 146 -14.48 1.76 5.27
N GLU A 147 -14.91 0.85 6.14
CA GLU A 147 -16.21 0.18 6.05
C GLU A 147 -17.37 1.17 6.05
N THR A 148 -17.35 2.12 6.99
CA THR A 148 -18.37 3.17 7.11
C THR A 148 -18.42 4.04 5.86
N ALA A 149 -17.25 4.42 5.34
CA ALA A 149 -17.12 5.17 4.09
C ALA A 149 -17.68 4.38 2.89
N PHE A 150 -17.39 3.07 2.82
CA PHE A 150 -17.88 2.19 1.76
C PHE A 150 -19.42 2.07 1.79
N ARG A 151 -20.00 1.79 2.96
CA ARG A 151 -21.46 1.68 3.14
C ARG A 151 -22.17 2.98 2.81
N SER A 152 -21.64 4.12 3.27
CA SER A 152 -22.21 5.44 3.01
C SER A 152 -22.29 5.75 1.51
N ARG A 153 -21.31 5.29 0.73
CA ARG A 153 -21.29 5.46 -0.73
C ARG A 153 -22.33 4.58 -1.41
N ALA A 154 -22.51 3.34 -0.94
CA ALA A 154 -23.55 2.44 -1.46
C ALA A 154 -24.97 2.99 -1.26
N SER A 155 -25.19 3.78 -0.20
CA SER A 155 -26.48 4.41 0.10
C SER A 155 -26.75 5.72 -0.64
N GLN A 156 -25.76 6.31 -1.35
CA GLN A 156 -25.99 7.54 -2.10
C GLN A 156 -26.76 7.24 -3.40
N PRO A 157 -27.94 7.84 -3.63
CA PRO A 157 -28.68 7.66 -4.87
C PRO A 157 -27.80 8.13 -6.03
N ALA A 158 -27.77 7.36 -7.12
CA ALA A 158 -26.94 7.54 -8.31
C ALA A 158 -27.20 8.88 -9.03
N ARG A 159 -26.85 10.00 -8.42
CA ARG A 159 -26.87 11.32 -9.04
C ARG A 159 -25.52 11.51 -9.73
N GLN A 160 -25.49 11.17 -11.02
CA GLN A 160 -24.46 11.59 -11.99
C GLN A 160 -23.01 11.31 -11.58
N ALA A 161 -22.73 10.19 -10.93
CA ALA A 161 -21.39 9.63 -10.99
C ALA A 161 -21.28 8.88 -12.31
N THR A 162 -20.42 9.34 -13.22
CA THR A 162 -19.88 8.50 -14.30
C THR A 162 -19.58 7.15 -13.67
N GLU A 163 -20.25 6.09 -14.15
CA GLU A 163 -20.26 4.79 -13.48
C GLU A 163 -18.84 4.45 -13.01
N PRO A 164 -18.59 4.30 -11.69
CA PRO A 164 -17.44 3.53 -11.29
C PRO A 164 -17.75 2.14 -11.81
N ARG A 165 -17.15 1.76 -12.96
CA ARG A 165 -17.13 0.39 -13.48
C ARG A 165 -17.04 -0.50 -12.26
N SER A 166 -18.09 -1.28 -12.04
CA SER A 166 -18.31 -2.11 -10.87
C SER A 166 -17.07 -2.97 -10.64
N ALA A 167 -16.17 -2.46 -9.82
CA ALA A 167 -14.97 -3.17 -9.40
C ALA A 167 -15.39 -4.11 -8.27
N ASN A 168 -16.11 -5.18 -8.64
CA ASN A 168 -15.67 -6.47 -8.15
C ASN A 168 -14.17 -6.51 -8.47
N MET A 169 -13.36 -6.88 -7.48
CA MET A 169 -11.91 -6.80 -7.50
C MET A 169 -11.28 -7.79 -8.50
N PHE A 170 -11.77 -7.83 -9.74
CA PHE A 170 -11.01 -8.23 -10.90
C PHE A 170 -9.99 -7.13 -11.12
N VAL A 171 -8.86 -7.27 -10.43
CA VAL A 171 -7.65 -6.53 -10.76
C VAL A 171 -7.35 -6.90 -12.22
N PRO A 172 -7.45 -5.96 -13.18
CA PRO A 172 -7.07 -6.25 -14.56
C PRO A 172 -5.65 -6.75 -14.52
N ALA A 173 -5.40 -7.90 -15.13
CA ALA A 173 -4.15 -8.64 -15.04
C ALA A 173 -2.91 -7.82 -15.47
N ASP A 174 -3.15 -6.71 -16.15
CA ASP A 174 -2.26 -5.74 -16.75
C ASP A 174 -2.25 -4.36 -16.04
N GLY A 175 -3.03 -4.18 -14.97
CA GLY A 175 -3.13 -2.93 -14.24
C GLY A 175 -2.00 -2.71 -13.22
N THR A 176 -1.70 -1.45 -12.90
CA THR A 176 -0.73 -1.06 -11.85
C THR A 176 -1.10 -1.59 -10.46
N LEU A 177 -2.38 -1.90 -10.22
CA LEU A 177 -2.81 -2.62 -9.01
C LEU A 177 -2.47 -4.11 -9.09
N ALA A 178 -2.45 -4.73 -10.28
CA ALA A 178 -1.93 -6.08 -10.47
C ALA A 178 -0.42 -6.08 -10.30
N GLU A 179 0.27 -5.04 -10.75
CA GLU A 179 1.70 -4.89 -10.49
C GLU A 179 1.96 -4.64 -9.00
N TYR A 180 1.11 -3.86 -8.31
CA TYR A 180 1.23 -3.67 -6.86
C TYR A 180 0.85 -4.93 -6.08
N VAL A 181 -0.18 -5.67 -6.47
CA VAL A 181 -0.54 -6.97 -5.85
C VAL A 181 0.52 -8.02 -6.21
N CYS A 182 0.98 -8.11 -7.45
CA CYS A 182 2.04 -9.01 -7.88
C CYS A 182 3.46 -8.55 -7.50
N ARG A 183 3.67 -7.35 -6.93
CA ARG A 183 4.95 -6.91 -6.31
C ARG A 183 4.88 -6.73 -4.80
N ALA A 184 3.70 -6.52 -4.20
CA ALA A 184 3.47 -6.46 -2.75
C ALA A 184 2.96 -7.79 -2.16
N GLU A 185 2.20 -8.62 -2.90
CA GLU A 185 1.83 -10.00 -2.50
C GLU A 185 2.83 -11.12 -2.89
N PRO A 186 3.84 -11.02 -3.79
CA PRO A 186 4.79 -12.13 -3.99
C PRO A 186 5.68 -12.34 -2.75
N LEU A 187 5.63 -11.42 -1.76
CA LEU A 187 6.28 -11.56 -0.46
C LEU A 187 5.32 -12.01 0.66
N GLY A 188 4.02 -12.21 0.36
CA GLY A 188 2.99 -12.52 1.36
C GLY A 188 1.89 -13.50 0.90
N MET A 189 1.92 -13.99 -0.33
CA MET A 189 0.98 -15.02 -0.79
C MET A 189 1.31 -16.36 -0.13
N ILE A 190 0.76 -16.54 1.06
CA ILE A 190 0.77 -17.82 1.77
C ILE A 190 -0.01 -18.86 0.95
N ALA A 191 0.42 -20.12 0.98
CA ALA A 191 -0.20 -21.22 0.25
C ALA A 191 -1.72 -21.36 0.50
N TYR A 192 -2.23 -20.82 1.61
CA TYR A 192 -3.66 -20.72 1.89
C TYR A 192 -4.38 -19.73 0.97
N ARG A 193 -3.84 -18.51 0.79
CA ARG A 193 -4.43 -17.47 -0.05
C ARG A 193 -4.27 -17.78 -1.53
N ALA A 194 -3.16 -18.39 -1.92
CA ALA A 194 -3.00 -18.96 -3.26
C ALA A 194 -4.07 -20.02 -3.55
N ARG A 195 -4.34 -20.94 -2.62
CA ARG A 195 -5.43 -21.92 -2.76
C ARG A 195 -6.80 -21.27 -2.89
N GLN A 196 -7.11 -20.29 -2.05
CA GLN A 196 -8.37 -19.55 -2.15
C GLN A 196 -8.52 -18.82 -3.48
N LEU A 197 -7.45 -18.20 -4.00
CA LEU A 197 -7.48 -17.57 -5.32
C LEU A 197 -7.67 -18.61 -6.44
N CYS A 198 -7.08 -19.80 -6.31
CA CYS A 198 -7.34 -20.92 -7.21
C CYS A 198 -8.81 -21.38 -7.17
N GLU A 199 -9.38 -21.55 -5.98
CA GLU A 199 -10.79 -21.95 -5.79
C GLU A 199 -11.77 -20.88 -6.32
N LEU A 200 -11.49 -19.60 -6.06
CA LEU A 200 -12.34 -18.48 -6.49
C LEU A 200 -12.31 -18.26 -8.00
N HIS A 201 -11.21 -18.62 -8.66
CA HIS A 201 -11.04 -18.50 -10.09
C HIS A 201 -11.22 -19.84 -10.82
N ASP A 202 -11.76 -20.85 -10.13
CA ASP A 202 -12.05 -22.14 -10.76
C ASP A 202 -13.02 -21.95 -11.94
N GLY A 203 -12.68 -22.53 -13.10
CA GLY A 203 -13.41 -22.33 -14.36
C GLY A 203 -13.08 -21.05 -15.14
N HIS A 204 -12.14 -20.21 -14.69
CA HIS A 204 -11.59 -19.12 -15.52
C HIS A 204 -10.63 -19.64 -16.60
N SER A 205 -10.41 -18.83 -17.64
CA SER A 205 -9.43 -19.10 -18.70
C SER A 205 -8.03 -19.40 -18.14
N GLU A 206 -7.29 -20.30 -18.80
CA GLU A 206 -5.89 -20.61 -18.49
C GLU A 206 -4.95 -19.38 -18.58
N GLU A 207 -5.38 -18.32 -19.27
CA GLU A 207 -4.65 -17.05 -19.34
C GLU A 207 -4.88 -16.13 -18.13
N CYS A 208 -5.65 -16.58 -17.12
CA CYS A 208 -5.89 -15.82 -15.91
C CYS A 208 -4.59 -15.64 -15.12
N ARG A 209 -3.97 -14.45 -15.18
CA ARG A 209 -2.72 -14.17 -14.47
C ARG A 209 -2.82 -14.32 -12.95
N VAL A 210 -4.02 -14.16 -12.38
CA VAL A 210 -4.26 -14.40 -10.94
C VAL A 210 -4.10 -15.89 -10.61
N LEU A 211 -4.65 -16.78 -11.44
CA LEU A 211 -4.42 -18.23 -11.31
C LEU A 211 -2.96 -18.59 -11.53
N ALA A 212 -2.32 -18.03 -12.56
CA ALA A 212 -0.91 -18.30 -12.84
C ALA A 212 0.00 -17.86 -11.68
N ALA A 213 -0.23 -16.68 -11.12
CA ALA A 213 0.48 -16.19 -9.94
C ALA A 213 0.20 -17.08 -8.71
N ALA A 214 -1.07 -17.40 -8.42
CA ALA A 214 -1.44 -18.26 -7.30
C ALA A 214 -0.77 -19.65 -7.40
N GLN A 215 -0.78 -20.27 -8.59
CA GLN A 215 -0.17 -21.57 -8.82
C GLN A 215 1.35 -21.58 -8.64
N LEU A 216 2.05 -20.47 -8.96
CA LEU A 216 3.49 -20.35 -8.70
C LEU A 216 3.84 -20.42 -7.21
N HIS A 217 2.91 -20.05 -6.32
CA HIS A 217 3.09 -20.09 -4.87
C HIS A 217 2.54 -21.38 -4.22
N LEU A 218 1.93 -22.28 -5.00
CA LEU A 218 1.49 -23.61 -4.54
C LEU A 218 2.46 -24.74 -4.91
N ARG A 219 3.50 -24.43 -5.71
CA ARG A 219 4.59 -25.34 -6.06
C ARG A 219 5.71 -25.23 -5.04
#